data_AF-A5ZPZ6-F1
#
_entry.id   AF-A5ZPZ6-F1
#
_cell.length_a   1.000
_cell.length_b   1.000
_cell.length_c   1.000
_cell.angle_alpha   90.00
_cell.angle_beta   90.00
_cell.angle_gamma   90.00
#
_symmetry.space_group_name_H-M   'P 1'
#
loop_
_entity.id
_entity.type
_entity.pdbx_description
1 polymer ?
#
loop_
_entity_poly.entity_id
_entity_poly.type
_entity_poly.pdbx_seq_one_letter_code
_entity_poly.pdbx_strand_id
1 'polypeptide(L)'
;MSSNMFKQNVNNPTKYRMFFNYDNDKKVYVAPMLPAKIALTVNGKLTSVDIDTFGEILHRGKRDAITIEFESIFPSQYGKNYCACMQKEFKKPSVWHKWMLALTNAKNPFHFVLVGGPFAINMYADLASYVPYEQGGDVGTVYYKVKIREHRKVSVSTYKKKANKKPKKTSTGKRPSNKKTIKYKVTAKSGLHLRKGPNSTILGLMPYGKTVTSDGKKKGNWYHVKYGSKWGYAYNTWLKKM
;
A
#
# COMPACT_ATOMS: atom_id res chain seq x y z
N MET A 1 7.99 24.24 11.60
CA MET A 1 7.80 25.34 12.57
C MET A 1 7.61 24.69 13.92
N SER A 2 8.28 24.94 15.03
CA SER A 2 9.45 25.77 15.38
C SER A 2 10.24 24.97 16.43
N SER A 3 11.49 24.60 16.13
CA SER A 3 12.39 23.86 17.03
C SER A 3 12.79 24.65 18.28
N ASN A 4 12.38 25.92 18.40
CA ASN A 4 12.66 26.79 19.54
C ASN A 4 11.50 26.90 20.53
N MET A 5 10.27 26.45 20.20
CA MET A 5 9.12 26.61 21.13
C MET A 5 9.17 25.67 22.34
N PHE A 6 9.87 24.55 22.24
CA PHE A 6 10.02 23.57 23.32
C PHE A 6 11.39 23.69 24.02
N LYS A 7 12.23 24.64 23.63
CA LYS A 7 13.54 24.84 24.27
C LYS A 7 13.34 25.46 25.64
N GLN A 8 14.11 24.95 26.60
CA GLN A 8 14.14 25.53 27.93
C GLN A 8 14.80 26.91 27.88
N ASN A 9 14.18 27.87 28.59
CA ASN A 9 14.65 29.24 28.73
C ASN A 9 14.92 29.47 30.22
N VAL A 10 15.89 30.32 30.52
CA VAL A 10 16.23 30.79 31.88
C VAL A 10 15.00 31.38 32.60
N ASN A 11 14.05 31.92 31.84
CA ASN A 11 12.81 32.50 32.37
C ASN A 11 11.71 31.46 32.70
N ASN A 12 11.94 30.17 32.46
CA ASN A 12 10.97 29.13 32.79
C ASN A 12 10.91 28.92 34.31
N PRO A 13 9.72 28.82 34.93
CA PRO A 13 9.60 28.60 36.37
C PRO A 13 10.19 27.26 36.84
N THR A 14 10.17 26.26 35.96
CA THR A 14 10.64 24.90 36.25
C THR A 14 11.38 24.30 35.07
N LYS A 15 12.23 23.31 35.37
CA LYS A 15 12.92 22.49 34.36
C LYS A 15 11.93 21.62 33.57
N TYR A 16 10.84 21.16 34.17
CA TYR A 16 9.89 20.27 33.50
C TYR A 16 8.73 21.08 32.92
N ARG A 17 8.36 20.85 31.66
CA ARG A 17 7.23 21.57 31.04
C ARG A 17 6.41 20.63 30.19
N MET A 18 5.09 20.73 30.34
CA MET A 18 4.11 19.90 29.63
C MET A 18 3.28 20.78 28.69
N PHE A 19 3.33 20.45 27.42
CA PHE A 19 2.68 21.17 26.34
C PHE A 19 1.63 20.28 25.68
N PHE A 20 0.52 20.91 25.37
CA PHE A 20 -0.49 20.35 24.51
C PHE A 20 -0.73 21.33 23.37
N ASN A 21 -0.27 20.95 22.20
CA ASN A 21 -0.34 21.78 21.03
C ASN A 21 -1.36 21.25 20.04
N TYR A 22 -2.03 22.15 19.34
CA TYR A 22 -3.03 21.76 18.35
C TYR A 22 -2.92 22.63 17.10
N ASP A 23 -3.41 22.09 15.97
CA ASP A 23 -3.39 22.74 14.66
C ASP A 23 -1.97 23.16 14.23
N ASN A 24 -1.08 22.17 14.13
CA ASN A 24 0.33 22.36 13.74
C ASN A 24 1.06 23.39 14.61
N ASP A 25 0.94 23.22 15.93
CA ASP A 25 1.52 24.08 16.97
C ASP A 25 1.07 25.55 16.97
N LYS A 26 -0.01 25.92 16.25
CA LYS A 26 -0.58 27.28 16.32
C LYS A 26 -1.27 27.56 17.66
N LYS A 27 -1.94 26.55 18.22
CA LYS A 27 -2.60 26.65 19.52
C LYS A 27 -1.74 25.96 20.57
N VAL A 28 -0.98 26.75 21.32
CA VAL A 28 -0.11 26.25 22.39
C VAL A 28 -0.81 26.36 23.75
N TYR A 29 -0.86 25.26 24.47
CA TYR A 29 -1.39 25.18 25.84
C TYR A 29 -0.35 24.54 26.74
N VAL A 30 0.11 25.29 27.76
CA VAL A 30 1.12 24.83 28.71
C VAL A 30 0.43 24.48 30.01
N ALA A 31 0.50 23.23 30.44
CA ALA A 31 -0.16 22.79 31.66
C ALA A 31 0.31 23.63 32.85
N PRO A 32 -0.63 24.22 33.63
CA PRO A 32 -0.26 25.10 34.73
C PRO A 32 0.41 24.32 35.86
N MET A 33 -0.10 23.14 36.22
CA MET A 33 0.55 22.24 37.18
C MET A 33 0.99 20.95 36.50
N LEU A 34 2.15 20.46 36.92
CA LEU A 34 2.65 19.16 36.51
C LEU A 34 2.03 18.07 37.41
N PRO A 35 1.69 16.90 36.85
CA PRO A 35 1.20 15.79 37.64
C PRO A 35 2.28 15.25 38.58
N ALA A 36 1.87 14.75 39.74
CA ALA A 36 2.78 14.08 40.68
C ALA A 36 3.34 12.76 40.12
N LYS A 37 2.54 12.07 39.30
CA LYS A 37 2.91 10.80 38.66
C LYS A 37 2.41 10.77 37.21
N ILE A 38 3.28 10.31 36.31
CA ILE A 38 2.93 10.01 34.91
C ILE A 38 3.22 8.53 34.69
N ALA A 39 2.18 7.75 34.40
CA ALA A 39 2.32 6.34 34.06
C ALA A 39 2.28 6.17 32.54
N LEU A 40 3.32 5.53 31.97
CA LEU A 40 3.36 5.14 30.57
C LEU A 40 3.14 3.63 30.46
N THR A 41 2.13 3.23 29.70
CA THR A 41 1.86 1.82 29.37
C THR A 41 2.27 1.55 27.93
N VAL A 42 3.18 0.59 27.75
CA VAL A 42 3.70 0.16 26.44
C VAL A 42 3.55 -1.35 26.32
N ASN A 43 2.46 -1.80 25.70
CA ASN A 43 2.20 -3.22 25.53
C ASN A 43 2.78 -3.71 24.19
N GLY A 44 3.63 -4.74 24.25
CA GLY A 44 4.08 -5.46 23.05
C GLY A 44 3.01 -6.45 22.59
N LYS A 45 2.74 -6.52 21.28
CA LYS A 45 1.86 -7.56 20.75
C LYS A 45 2.67 -8.82 20.52
N LEU A 46 2.55 -9.78 21.44
CA LEU A 46 3.20 -11.09 21.36
C LEU A 46 2.12 -12.13 21.07
N THR A 47 2.29 -12.90 20.00
CA THR A 47 1.47 -14.07 19.71
C THR A 47 2.36 -15.30 19.81
N SER A 48 2.07 -16.21 20.72
CA SER A 48 2.78 -17.48 20.83
C SER A 48 2.16 -18.53 19.92
N VAL A 49 3.01 -19.40 19.37
CA VAL A 49 2.63 -20.61 18.66
C VAL A 49 3.47 -21.73 19.25
N ASP A 50 2.81 -22.73 19.81
CA ASP A 50 3.47 -23.92 20.34
C ASP A 50 3.62 -24.97 19.24
N ILE A 51 4.81 -25.57 19.14
CA ILE A 51 5.14 -26.58 18.13
C ILE A 51 5.84 -27.74 18.85
N ASP A 52 5.25 -28.93 18.81
CA ASP A 52 5.70 -30.12 19.56
C ASP A 52 7.21 -30.42 19.46
N THR A 53 7.84 -30.12 18.32
CA THR A 53 9.27 -30.38 18.08
C THR A 53 10.19 -29.22 18.47
N PHE A 54 9.68 -27.99 18.52
CA PHE A 54 10.49 -26.77 18.68
C PHE A 54 10.16 -25.97 19.96
N GLY A 55 9.13 -26.38 20.70
CA GLY A 55 8.59 -25.62 21.83
C GLY A 55 7.88 -24.34 21.40
N GLU A 56 7.68 -23.44 22.36
CA GLU A 56 6.92 -22.21 22.16
C GLU A 56 7.71 -21.16 21.36
N ILE A 57 7.18 -20.75 20.21
CA ILE A 57 7.74 -19.68 19.37
C ILE A 57 6.91 -18.41 19.53
N LEU A 58 7.58 -17.29 19.83
CA LEU A 58 6.96 -15.96 19.96
C LEU A 58 7.04 -15.17 18.64
N HIS A 59 5.90 -14.93 18.00
CA HIS A 59 5.77 -13.97 16.90
C HIS A 59 5.51 -12.56 17.47
N ARG A 60 6.46 -11.64 17.24
CA ARG A 60 6.37 -10.24 17.71
C ARG A 60 5.65 -9.37 16.69
N GLY A 61 4.40 -9.03 16.97
CA GLY A 61 3.66 -8.00 16.26
C GLY A 61 4.12 -6.59 16.61
N LYS A 62 3.55 -5.58 15.93
CA LYS A 62 3.75 -4.18 16.32
C LYS A 62 3.12 -3.93 17.69
N ARG A 63 3.84 -3.22 18.56
CA ARG A 63 3.35 -2.78 19.89
C ARG A 63 2.02 -2.03 19.79
N ASP A 64 1.23 -2.06 20.84
CA ASP A 64 0.04 -1.23 20.97
C ASP A 64 0.40 0.26 21.08
N ALA A 65 -0.58 1.13 20.88
CA ALA A 65 -0.41 2.58 21.08
C ALA A 65 0.03 2.85 22.54
N ILE A 66 1.08 3.66 22.73
CA ILE A 66 1.47 4.10 24.07
C ILE A 66 0.26 4.78 24.71
N THR A 67 -0.03 4.39 25.95
CA THR A 67 -1.08 5.01 26.76
C THR A 67 -0.41 5.76 27.90
N ILE A 68 -0.77 7.03 28.07
CA ILE A 68 -0.26 7.90 29.12
C ILE A 68 -1.43 8.26 30.03
N GLU A 69 -1.26 8.05 31.32
CA GLU A 69 -2.26 8.37 32.34
C GLU A 69 -1.64 9.21 33.45
N PHE A 70 -2.33 10.30 33.80
CA PHE A 70 -1.94 11.14 34.92
C PHE A 70 -3.11 11.97 35.43
N GLU A 71 -2.91 12.53 36.61
CA GLU A 71 -3.82 13.42 37.30
C GLU A 71 -3.11 14.75 37.59
N SER A 72 -3.76 15.86 37.32
CA SER A 72 -3.22 17.19 37.58
C SER A 72 -4.35 18.19 37.83
N ILE A 73 -3.98 19.47 37.98
CA ILE A 73 -4.81 20.54 38.50
C ILE A 73 -4.72 21.75 37.57
N PHE A 74 -5.88 22.34 37.28
CA PHE A 74 -5.99 23.68 36.72
C PHE A 74 -6.34 24.64 37.86
N PRO A 75 -5.35 25.38 38.42
CA PRO A 75 -5.60 26.23 39.57
C PRO A 75 -6.42 27.46 39.17
N SER A 76 -7.25 27.95 40.09
CA SER A 76 -8.09 29.13 39.89
C SER A 76 -7.28 30.40 39.57
N GLN A 77 -6.09 30.51 40.17
CA GLN A 77 -5.17 31.62 40.01
C GLN A 77 -3.76 31.15 39.64
N TYR A 78 -2.98 32.08 39.08
CA TYR A 78 -1.58 31.84 38.79
C TYR A 78 -0.74 32.01 40.06
N GLY A 79 0.10 31.04 40.38
CA GLY A 79 1.11 31.17 41.42
C GLY A 79 2.50 30.81 40.92
N LYS A 80 3.46 31.72 41.06
CA LYS A 80 4.85 31.54 40.61
C LYS A 80 5.54 30.31 41.21
N ASN A 81 5.16 29.93 42.43
CA ASN A 81 5.83 28.86 43.19
C ASN A 81 5.32 27.45 42.85
N TYR A 82 4.09 27.33 42.35
CA TYR A 82 3.46 26.03 42.09
C TYR A 82 3.06 25.83 40.62
N CYS A 83 2.94 26.91 39.83
CA CYS A 83 2.71 26.81 38.40
C CYS A 83 4.02 26.57 37.65
N ALA A 84 4.02 25.57 36.77
CA ALA A 84 5.10 25.28 35.85
C ALA A 84 5.06 26.14 34.56
N CYS A 85 3.91 26.74 34.24
CA CYS A 85 3.75 27.65 33.10
C CYS A 85 4.17 29.09 33.45
N MET A 86 4.48 29.92 32.46
CA MET A 86 4.67 31.35 32.71
C MET A 86 3.33 32.07 32.94
N GLN A 87 3.33 33.22 33.62
CA GLN A 87 2.11 34.02 33.83
C GLN A 87 1.41 34.40 32.52
N LYS A 88 2.17 34.71 31.46
CA LYS A 88 1.63 35.01 30.13
C LYS A 88 1.01 33.79 29.41
N GLU A 89 1.39 32.59 29.81
CA GLU A 89 0.88 31.33 29.24
C GLU A 89 -0.28 30.76 30.05
N PHE A 90 -0.47 31.27 31.26
CA PHE A 90 -1.52 30.85 32.17
C PHE A 90 -2.89 31.15 31.56
N LYS A 91 -3.75 30.14 31.59
CA LYS A 91 -5.15 30.24 31.15
C LYS A 91 -6.03 29.82 32.30
N LYS A 92 -7.16 30.50 32.46
CA LYS A 92 -8.14 30.20 33.52
C LYS A 92 -8.68 28.76 33.37
N PRO A 93 -9.07 28.11 34.47
CA PRO A 93 -9.62 26.74 34.44
C PRO A 93 -10.79 26.56 33.47
N SER A 94 -11.69 27.53 33.35
CA SER A 94 -12.80 27.49 32.39
C SER A 94 -12.32 27.40 30.92
N VAL A 95 -11.24 28.09 30.57
CA VAL A 95 -10.66 28.04 29.21
C VAL A 95 -10.03 26.68 28.96
N TRP A 96 -9.29 26.16 29.94
CA TRP A 96 -8.72 24.81 29.88
C TRP A 96 -9.78 23.74 29.74
N HIS A 97 -10.83 23.82 30.55
CA HIS A 97 -11.93 22.86 30.53
C HIS A 97 -12.63 22.82 29.16
N LYS A 98 -13.01 24.00 28.62
CA LYS A 98 -13.60 24.09 27.27
C LYS A 98 -12.66 23.53 26.20
N TRP A 99 -11.37 23.80 26.32
CA TRP A 99 -10.37 23.35 25.36
C TRP A 99 -10.12 21.83 25.44
N MET A 100 -10.11 21.24 26.63
CA MET A 100 -10.05 19.78 26.81
C MET A 100 -11.28 19.08 26.22
N LEU A 101 -12.48 19.64 26.43
CA LEU A 101 -13.71 19.17 25.77
C LEU A 101 -13.67 19.32 24.24
N ALA A 102 -13.01 20.35 23.73
CA ALA A 102 -12.79 20.50 22.29
C ALA A 102 -11.81 19.44 21.76
N LEU A 103 -10.78 19.09 22.54
CA LEU A 103 -9.83 18.04 22.17
C LEU A 103 -10.44 16.65 22.16
N THR A 104 -11.36 16.32 23.07
CA THR A 104 -12.04 15.01 23.05
C THR A 104 -12.84 14.80 21.77
N ASN A 105 -13.35 15.89 21.16
CA ASN A 105 -14.15 15.86 19.94
C ASN A 105 -13.36 16.25 18.68
N ALA A 106 -12.05 16.45 18.81
CA ALA A 106 -11.20 16.87 17.71
C ALA A 106 -10.97 15.73 16.72
N LYS A 107 -11.02 16.05 15.42
CA LYS A 107 -10.72 15.07 14.35
C LYS A 107 -9.23 14.80 14.19
N ASN A 108 -8.40 15.79 14.49
CA ASN A 108 -6.96 15.70 14.33
C ASN A 108 -6.31 15.42 15.68
N PRO A 109 -5.19 14.67 15.71
CA PRO A 109 -4.45 14.47 16.94
C PRO A 109 -3.81 15.77 17.41
N PHE A 110 -3.71 15.92 18.72
CA PHE A 110 -2.91 16.99 19.31
C PHE A 110 -1.46 16.53 19.48
N HIS A 111 -0.55 17.48 19.56
CA HIS A 111 0.87 17.25 19.76
C HIS A 111 1.20 17.40 21.24
N PHE A 112 1.53 16.28 21.88
CA PHE A 112 1.85 16.22 23.29
C PHE A 112 3.37 16.23 23.49
N VAL A 113 3.87 17.19 24.25
CA VAL A 113 5.30 17.35 24.51
C VAL A 113 5.57 17.52 26.00
N LEU A 114 6.43 16.67 26.56
CA LEU A 114 6.95 16.77 27.91
C LEU A 114 8.47 16.96 27.84
N VAL A 115 8.95 18.13 28.23
CA VAL A 115 10.37 18.51 28.19
C VAL A 115 10.95 18.53 29.60
N GLY A 116 12.26 18.27 29.74
CA GLY A 116 13.00 18.28 31.01
C GLY A 116 12.99 16.94 31.75
N GLY A 117 12.00 16.10 31.39
CA GLY A 117 11.82 14.68 31.74
C GLY A 117 12.97 13.76 31.37
N PRO A 118 13.34 12.75 32.19
CA PRO A 118 14.03 11.57 31.66
C PRO A 118 13.16 10.81 30.64
N PHE A 119 11.82 10.88 30.80
CA PHE A 119 10.87 10.30 29.85
C PHE A 119 10.71 11.09 28.53
N ALA A 120 11.23 12.33 28.46
CA ALA A 120 11.17 13.27 27.33
C ALA A 120 10.18 12.87 26.21
N ILE A 121 8.90 13.22 26.39
CA ILE A 121 7.83 12.73 25.53
C ILE A 121 7.62 13.76 24.41
N ASN A 122 7.59 13.31 23.17
CA ASN A 122 7.27 14.13 22.02
C ASN A 122 6.51 13.25 21.01
N MET A 123 5.18 13.33 21.02
CA MET A 123 4.33 12.48 20.18
C MET A 123 3.00 13.14 19.83
N TYR A 124 2.42 12.73 18.71
CA TYR A 124 1.02 13.00 18.42
C TYR A 124 0.14 12.04 19.22
N ALA A 125 -0.96 12.55 19.76
CA ALA A 125 -1.84 11.78 20.60
C ALA A 125 -3.31 12.23 20.49
N ASP A 126 -4.20 11.31 20.86
CA ASP A 126 -5.63 11.54 20.98
C ASP A 126 -6.04 11.45 22.46
N LEU A 127 -7.04 12.24 22.83
CA LEU A 127 -7.53 12.30 24.20
C LEU A 127 -8.58 11.20 24.37
N ALA A 128 -8.22 10.11 25.06
CA ALA A 128 -9.08 8.95 25.21
C ALA A 128 -10.07 9.09 26.38
N SER A 129 -9.67 9.78 27.45
CA SER A 129 -10.55 10.09 28.58
C SER A 129 -10.12 11.40 29.23
N TYR A 130 -11.11 12.20 29.63
CA TYR A 130 -10.95 13.41 30.41
C TYR A 130 -12.05 13.45 31.46
N VAL A 131 -11.66 13.38 32.73
CA VAL A 131 -12.57 13.35 33.88
C VAL A 131 -12.24 14.54 34.79
N PRO A 132 -12.91 15.68 34.62
CA PRO A 132 -12.78 16.83 35.51
C PRO A 132 -13.68 16.68 36.75
N TYR A 133 -13.22 17.21 37.87
CA TYR A 133 -14.00 17.33 39.10
C TYR A 133 -13.55 18.55 39.92
N GLU A 134 -14.42 19.01 40.82
CA GLU A 134 -14.14 20.07 41.77
C GLU A 134 -14.20 19.50 43.19
N GLN A 135 -13.40 20.05 44.11
CA GLN A 135 -13.38 19.65 45.51
C GLN A 135 -13.88 20.79 46.39
N GLY A 136 -14.65 20.45 47.42
CA GLY A 136 -15.08 21.42 48.42
C GLY A 136 -13.86 22.01 49.15
N GLY A 137 -13.81 23.33 49.29
CA GLY A 137 -12.71 24.05 49.94
C GLY A 137 -11.70 24.71 49.00
N ASP A 138 -11.68 24.35 47.71
CA ASP A 138 -10.85 25.00 46.67
C ASP A 138 -11.70 25.40 45.47
N VAL A 139 -12.50 26.46 45.66
CA VAL A 139 -13.47 26.92 44.66
C VAL A 139 -12.77 27.52 43.44
N GLY A 140 -13.21 27.08 42.26
CA GLY A 140 -12.69 27.55 40.98
C GLY A 140 -11.43 26.83 40.48
N THR A 141 -10.88 25.90 41.27
CA THR A 141 -9.83 24.99 40.83
C THR A 141 -10.45 23.72 40.26
N VAL A 142 -9.96 23.29 39.08
CA VAL A 142 -10.46 22.06 38.42
C VAL A 142 -9.39 20.99 38.50
N TYR A 143 -9.70 19.91 39.20
CA TYR A 143 -8.90 18.70 39.21
C TYR A 143 -9.28 17.85 38.02
N TYR A 144 -8.30 17.16 37.42
CA TYR A 144 -8.59 16.33 36.27
C TYR A 144 -7.74 15.08 36.20
N LYS A 145 -8.36 14.02 35.70
CA LYS A 145 -7.70 12.80 35.27
C LYS A 145 -7.77 12.70 33.76
N VAL A 146 -6.63 12.41 33.12
CA VAL A 146 -6.55 12.25 31.67
C VAL A 146 -5.90 10.94 31.29
N LYS A 147 -6.46 10.33 30.25
CA LYS A 147 -5.89 9.19 29.54
C LYS A 147 -5.69 9.60 28.10
N ILE A 148 -4.43 9.58 27.68
CA ILE A 148 -4.01 9.98 26.35
C ILE A 148 -3.44 8.77 25.65
N ARG A 149 -3.72 8.61 24.35
CA ARG A 149 -3.22 7.50 23.55
C ARG A 149 -2.45 8.02 22.35
N GLU A 150 -1.28 7.43 22.11
CA GLU A 150 -0.43 7.73 20.96
C GLU A 150 -1.22 7.57 19.65
N HIS A 151 -1.25 8.64 18.86
CA HIS A 151 -1.84 8.64 17.53
C HIS A 151 -0.82 8.13 16.52
N ARG A 152 -1.15 7.07 15.79
CA ARG A 152 -0.31 6.55 14.71
C ARG A 152 -0.98 6.73 13.37
N LYS A 153 -0.27 7.42 12.47
CA LYS A 153 -0.67 7.47 11.07
C LYS A 153 -0.57 6.07 10.47
N VAL A 154 -1.71 5.51 10.07
CA VAL A 154 -1.74 4.22 9.38
C VAL A 154 -1.16 4.44 7.98
N SER A 155 0.02 3.88 7.74
CA SER A 155 0.59 3.82 6.40
C SER A 155 0.10 2.55 5.72
N VAL A 156 -0.91 2.69 4.86
CA VAL A 156 -1.38 1.59 4.02
C VAL A 156 -0.54 1.59 2.75
N SER A 157 0.35 0.60 2.62
CA SER A 157 0.99 0.33 1.34
C SER A 157 -0.05 -0.29 0.40
N THR A 158 -0.57 0.51 -0.52
CA THR A 158 -1.45 -0.01 -1.56
C THR A 158 -0.57 -0.74 -2.57
N TYR A 159 -0.74 -2.06 -2.68
CA TYR A 159 -0.20 -2.78 -3.82
C TYR A 159 -1.00 -2.32 -5.05
N LYS A 160 -0.33 -1.64 -6.00
CA LYS A 160 -0.91 -1.52 -7.35
C LYS A 160 -0.87 -2.92 -7.94
N LYS A 161 -1.99 -3.65 -7.85
CA LYS A 161 -2.21 -4.85 -8.66
C LYS A 161 -1.90 -4.40 -10.09
N LYS A 162 -0.84 -4.92 -10.71
CA LYS A 162 -0.61 -4.67 -12.13
C LYS A 162 -1.94 -5.03 -12.78
N ALA A 163 -2.58 -4.06 -13.43
CA ALA A 163 -3.71 -4.36 -14.28
C ALA A 163 -3.26 -5.56 -15.10
N ASN A 164 -4.00 -6.66 -15.06
CA ASN A 164 -3.78 -7.74 -16.00
C ASN A 164 -3.81 -7.04 -17.35
N LYS A 165 -2.63 -6.77 -17.92
CA LYS A 165 -2.54 -6.46 -19.33
C LYS A 165 -3.23 -7.65 -19.92
N LYS A 166 -4.42 -7.43 -20.52
CA LYS A 166 -5.04 -8.44 -21.40
C LYS A 166 -3.86 -9.05 -22.13
N PRO A 167 -3.66 -10.39 -22.06
CA PRO A 167 -2.51 -11.02 -22.66
C PRO A 167 -2.37 -10.38 -24.03
N LYS A 168 -1.25 -9.68 -24.25
CA LYS A 168 -0.99 -9.07 -25.55
C LYS A 168 -1.06 -10.27 -26.46
N LYS A 169 -2.14 -10.38 -27.25
CA LYS A 169 -2.25 -11.39 -28.27
C LYS A 169 -1.10 -11.09 -29.19
N THR A 170 0.04 -11.72 -28.95
CA THR A 170 1.03 -11.98 -29.98
C THR A 170 0.24 -12.78 -31.00
N SER A 171 -0.17 -12.10 -32.07
CA SER A 171 -0.80 -12.70 -33.21
C SER A 171 0.24 -13.56 -33.92
N THR A 172 0.59 -14.71 -33.33
CA THR A 172 1.23 -15.82 -34.05
C THR A 172 0.20 -16.70 -34.74
N GLY A 173 -1.10 -16.38 -34.64
CA GLY A 173 -2.11 -16.89 -35.55
C GLY A 173 -1.94 -16.26 -36.94
N LYS A 174 -1.31 -16.98 -37.87
CA LYS A 174 -1.43 -16.68 -39.30
C LYS A 174 -2.92 -16.61 -39.64
N ARG A 175 -3.38 -15.41 -39.98
CA ARG A 175 -4.69 -15.13 -40.58
C ARG A 175 -4.97 -16.20 -41.65
N PRO A 176 -6.12 -16.90 -41.64
CA PRO A 176 -6.46 -17.78 -42.75
C PRO A 176 -6.58 -16.92 -44.00
N SER A 177 -5.58 -17.06 -44.88
CA SER A 177 -5.61 -16.48 -46.21
C SER A 177 -6.73 -17.20 -46.95
N ASN A 178 -7.73 -16.44 -47.39
CA ASN A 178 -8.73 -16.92 -48.34
C ASN A 178 -8.05 -17.10 -49.71
N LYS A 179 -7.17 -18.09 -49.81
CA LYS A 179 -6.45 -18.44 -51.03
C LYS A 179 -7.29 -19.45 -51.77
N LYS A 180 -7.82 -19.06 -52.94
CA LYS A 180 -8.51 -19.98 -53.86
C LYS A 180 -7.59 -21.17 -54.16
N THR A 181 -7.94 -22.34 -53.66
CA THR A 181 -7.27 -23.60 -53.98
C THR A 181 -7.91 -24.21 -55.22
N ILE A 182 -7.11 -24.47 -56.25
CA ILE A 182 -7.57 -25.08 -57.51
C ILE A 182 -7.32 -26.59 -57.43
N LYS A 183 -8.29 -27.42 -57.84
CA LYS A 183 -8.13 -28.89 -57.87
C LYS A 183 -7.73 -29.36 -59.27
N TYR A 184 -6.82 -30.33 -59.33
CA TYR A 184 -6.40 -30.99 -60.57
C TYR A 184 -6.44 -32.51 -60.39
N LYS A 185 -6.72 -33.24 -61.47
CA LYS A 185 -6.63 -34.71 -61.55
C LYS A 185 -5.38 -35.11 -62.32
N VAL A 186 -4.62 -36.06 -61.79
CA VAL A 186 -3.42 -36.61 -62.43
C VAL A 186 -3.80 -37.53 -63.58
N THR A 187 -3.28 -37.26 -64.78
CA THR A 187 -3.60 -38.01 -66.00
C THR A 187 -2.47 -38.91 -66.52
N ALA A 188 -1.29 -38.90 -65.89
CA ALA A 188 -0.19 -39.79 -66.25
C ALA A 188 -0.46 -41.23 -65.79
N LYS A 189 -0.55 -42.19 -66.72
CA LYS A 189 -0.87 -43.61 -66.43
C LYS A 189 0.19 -44.30 -65.57
N SER A 190 1.47 -43.95 -65.74
CA SER A 190 2.60 -44.44 -64.93
C SER A 190 2.79 -43.69 -63.60
N GLY A 191 1.92 -42.71 -63.30
CA GLY A 191 2.07 -41.81 -62.16
C GLY A 191 2.90 -40.57 -62.48
N LEU A 192 2.70 -39.51 -61.69
CA LEU A 192 3.33 -38.20 -61.87
C LEU A 192 4.23 -37.86 -60.69
N HIS A 193 5.51 -37.59 -60.96
CA HIS A 193 6.46 -37.19 -59.93
C HIS A 193 6.16 -35.81 -59.37
N LEU A 194 6.07 -35.72 -58.04
CA LEU A 194 6.09 -34.46 -57.30
C LEU A 194 7.54 -34.11 -57.00
N ARG A 195 8.02 -32.93 -57.41
CA ARG A 195 9.41 -32.50 -57.24
C ARG A 195 9.53 -31.28 -56.32
N LYS A 196 10.70 -31.07 -55.71
CA LYS A 196 10.94 -29.88 -54.85
C LYS A 196 10.94 -28.57 -55.66
N GLY A 197 11.35 -28.65 -56.92
CA GLY A 197 11.35 -27.57 -57.89
C GLY A 197 11.31 -28.15 -59.32
N PRO A 198 11.15 -27.29 -60.35
CA PRO A 198 11.28 -27.72 -61.75
C PRO A 198 12.59 -28.49 -61.95
N ASN A 199 12.53 -29.68 -62.54
CA ASN A 199 13.68 -30.56 -62.79
C ASN A 199 14.56 -30.89 -61.55
N SER A 200 14.02 -30.75 -60.33
CA SER A 200 14.76 -30.99 -59.08
C SER A 200 14.40 -32.32 -58.43
N THR A 201 14.89 -32.57 -57.21
CA THR A 201 14.72 -33.80 -56.43
C THR A 201 13.25 -34.23 -56.36
N ILE A 202 13.01 -35.53 -56.54
CA ILE A 202 11.69 -36.16 -56.47
C ILE A 202 11.29 -36.33 -55.00
N LEU A 203 10.15 -35.76 -54.61
CA LEU A 203 9.56 -35.83 -53.26
C LEU A 203 8.57 -36.99 -53.11
N GLY A 204 8.07 -37.52 -54.23
CA GLY A 204 7.16 -38.66 -54.27
C GLY A 204 6.52 -38.86 -55.64
N LEU A 205 5.78 -39.95 -55.79
CA LEU A 205 5.02 -40.30 -57.00
C LEU A 205 3.51 -40.20 -56.70
N MET A 206 2.78 -39.52 -57.58
CA MET A 206 1.32 -39.36 -57.51
C MET A 206 0.67 -40.33 -58.50
N PRO A 207 -0.09 -41.34 -58.05
CA PRO A 207 -0.73 -42.30 -58.94
C PRO A 207 -1.75 -41.68 -59.90
N TYR A 208 -2.00 -42.37 -61.02
CA TYR A 208 -3.04 -42.00 -61.98
C TYR A 208 -4.41 -41.81 -61.31
N GLY A 209 -5.15 -40.79 -61.74
CA GLY A 209 -6.51 -40.53 -61.28
C GLY A 209 -6.63 -39.87 -59.91
N LYS A 210 -5.54 -39.69 -59.15
CA LYS A 210 -5.56 -38.98 -57.87
C LYS A 210 -5.75 -37.47 -58.07
N THR A 211 -6.39 -36.86 -57.07
CA THR A 211 -6.65 -35.41 -57.03
C THR A 211 -5.58 -34.70 -56.21
N VAL A 212 -5.09 -33.57 -56.73
CA VAL A 212 -4.14 -32.69 -56.07
C VAL A 212 -4.71 -31.27 -55.97
N THR A 213 -4.31 -30.53 -54.94
CA THR A 213 -4.72 -29.13 -54.76
C THR A 213 -3.55 -28.20 -55.06
N SER A 214 -3.76 -27.14 -55.82
CA SER A 214 -2.76 -26.13 -56.17
C SER A 214 -3.08 -24.79 -55.51
N ASP A 215 -2.02 -24.05 -55.17
CA ASP A 215 -2.12 -22.65 -54.75
C ASP A 215 -2.04 -21.64 -55.92
N GLY A 216 -2.15 -22.13 -57.16
CA GLY A 216 -2.19 -21.33 -58.39
C GLY A 216 -0.83 -20.83 -58.87
N LYS A 217 0.25 -21.15 -58.16
CA LYS A 217 1.61 -20.77 -58.56
C LYS A 217 2.12 -21.68 -59.68
N LYS A 218 2.65 -21.06 -60.74
CA LYS A 218 3.30 -21.74 -61.87
C LYS A 218 4.75 -21.27 -62.01
N LYS A 219 5.64 -22.19 -62.39
CA LYS A 219 7.02 -21.90 -62.80
C LYS A 219 7.27 -22.62 -64.12
N GLY A 220 7.21 -21.88 -65.23
CA GLY A 220 7.20 -22.46 -66.57
C GLY A 220 6.05 -23.47 -66.72
N ASN A 221 6.37 -24.67 -67.22
CA ASN A 221 5.42 -25.77 -67.41
C ASN A 221 5.13 -26.57 -66.12
N TRP A 222 5.49 -26.05 -64.95
CA TRP A 222 5.29 -26.72 -63.67
C TRP A 222 4.28 -25.98 -62.80
N TYR A 223 3.33 -26.72 -62.22
CA TYR A 223 2.38 -26.22 -61.24
C TYR A 223 2.78 -26.63 -59.84
N HIS A 224 2.66 -25.68 -58.91
CA HIS A 224 2.87 -25.94 -57.50
C HIS A 224 1.61 -26.59 -56.92
N VAL A 225 1.73 -27.85 -56.51
CA VAL A 225 0.63 -28.69 -56.08
C VAL A 225 0.95 -29.36 -54.74
N LYS A 226 -0.11 -29.66 -54.00
CA LYS A 226 -0.09 -30.40 -52.75
C LYS A 226 -0.67 -31.78 -53.00
N TYR A 227 0.09 -32.80 -52.63
CA TYR A 227 -0.34 -34.18 -52.60
C TYR A 227 -0.09 -34.75 -51.20
N GLY A 228 -1.17 -35.14 -50.52
CA GLY A 228 -1.13 -35.47 -49.09
C GLY A 228 -0.67 -34.28 -48.23
N SER A 229 0.37 -34.49 -47.43
CA SER A 229 0.99 -33.45 -46.58
C SER A 229 2.13 -32.68 -47.27
N LYS A 230 2.57 -33.10 -48.47
CA LYS A 230 3.74 -32.54 -49.16
C LYS A 230 3.34 -31.53 -50.23
N TRP A 231 4.08 -30.42 -50.29
CA TRP A 231 4.03 -29.43 -51.37
C TRP A 231 5.21 -29.61 -52.31
N GLY A 232 4.96 -29.49 -53.61
CA GLY A 232 6.00 -29.57 -54.63
C GLY A 232 5.49 -29.09 -56.00
N TYR A 233 6.31 -29.30 -57.02
CA TYR A 233 6.04 -28.94 -58.40
C TYR A 233 5.78 -30.20 -59.23
N ALA A 234 4.76 -30.16 -60.07
CA ALA A 234 4.39 -31.21 -60.99
C ALA A 234 4.15 -30.64 -62.39
N TYR A 235 4.46 -31.43 -63.42
CA TYR A 235 4.38 -30.97 -64.81
C TYR A 235 2.93 -30.78 -65.25
N ASN A 236 2.60 -29.64 -65.85
CA ASN A 236 1.23 -29.23 -66.13
C ASN A 236 0.51 -30.11 -67.17
N THR A 237 1.23 -30.68 -68.14
CA THR A 237 0.66 -31.55 -69.19
C THR A 237 -0.11 -32.74 -68.61
N TRP A 238 0.29 -33.20 -67.42
CA TRP A 238 -0.30 -34.37 -66.75
C TRP A 238 -1.27 -33.98 -65.62
N LEU A 239 -1.69 -32.71 -65.57
CA LEU A 239 -2.63 -32.17 -64.60
C LEU A 239 -3.85 -31.57 -65.31
N LYS A 240 -4.98 -32.27 -65.24
CA LYS A 240 -6.25 -31.76 -65.77
C LYS A 240 -7.01 -31.01 -64.68
N LYS A 241 -7.32 -29.74 -64.91
CA LYS A 241 -8.11 -28.93 -63.96
C LYS A 241 -9.50 -29.54 -63.79
N MET A 242 -9.96 -29.60 -62.54
CA MET A 242 -11.33 -29.98 -62.17
C MET A 242 -12.21 -28.76 -61.97
#